data_AF-A0AAD5ZAL2-F1
#
_entry.id   AF-A0AAD5ZAL2-F1
#
_cell.length_a   1.000
_cell.length_b   1.000
_cell.length_c   1.000
_cell.angle_alpha   90.00
_cell.angle_beta   90.00
_cell.angle_gamma   90.00
#
_symmetry.space_group_name_H-M   'P 1'
#
loop_
_entity.id
_entity.type
_entity.pdbx_description
1 polymer ?
#
loop_
_entity_poly.entity_id
_entity_poly.type
_entity_poly.pdbx_seq_one_letter_code
_entity_poly.pdbx_strand_id
1 'polypeptide(L)'
;MARRPRRSILCLSISVVFVFFLAYMVFSLSARRASPTLTSSPVSVDYEVFREGLNESECCRGVDGLELWGSATKWGSQHKVDSAQACCLACKAACTGPGDQCLCNTWVFCGNKEHCKDKFGECWLKKQQDVLSPEVVSSGDQSMWTSGLVFAKNEGIFGLETSHGTLRIKLLPDCAPRSVAYITELLGVRSCAGCRIVRAEGRGQFWDRKGNHVSRASFGPPYALIQGTLEADGIFFKEVPKEVCPSIKRGSVAWVGQGPEFFISLANHHEWKRSYTVFGFVLPEDMEIAEKIASLPSKLDVWANVTVSVLEDPVSLRVVRATGPTE
;
A
#
# COMPACT_ATOMS: atom_id res chain seq x y z
N MET A 1 -43.15 6.30 -80.33
CA MET A 1 -42.01 6.30 -79.38
C MET A 1 -42.43 7.06 -78.12
N ALA A 2 -43.07 6.38 -77.16
CA ALA A 2 -43.59 7.02 -75.94
C ALA A 2 -42.67 6.72 -74.76
N ARG A 3 -42.01 7.74 -74.21
CA ARG A 3 -41.26 7.64 -72.94
C ARG A 3 -42.26 7.74 -71.78
N ARG A 4 -42.41 6.66 -71.03
CA ARG A 4 -43.12 6.56 -69.73
C ARG A 4 -42.22 5.80 -68.73
N PRO A 5 -42.37 6.01 -67.41
CA PRO A 5 -41.48 6.95 -66.73
C PRO A 5 -40.48 6.26 -65.79
N ARG A 6 -39.23 6.74 -65.78
CA ARG A 6 -38.17 6.40 -64.80
C ARG A 6 -38.50 6.80 -63.35
N ARG A 7 -39.68 7.38 -63.07
CA ARG A 7 -40.09 7.84 -61.73
C ARG A 7 -40.52 6.70 -60.79
N SER A 8 -41.12 5.62 -61.29
CA SER A 8 -41.58 4.52 -60.41
C SER A 8 -40.44 3.75 -59.77
N ILE A 9 -39.35 3.48 -60.50
CA ILE A 9 -38.22 2.72 -59.98
C ILE A 9 -37.45 3.54 -58.93
N LEU A 10 -37.30 4.86 -59.16
CA LEU A 10 -36.63 5.74 -58.21
C LEU A 10 -37.42 5.88 -56.89
N CYS A 11 -38.75 6.01 -56.96
CA CYS A 11 -39.60 6.05 -55.77
C CYS A 11 -39.60 4.72 -55.01
N LEU A 12 -39.60 3.57 -55.69
CA LEU A 12 -39.48 2.26 -55.04
C LEU A 12 -38.12 2.06 -54.36
N SER A 13 -37.03 2.50 -54.98
CA SER A 13 -35.70 2.42 -54.36
C SER A 13 -35.55 3.34 -53.13
N ILE A 14 -36.13 4.54 -53.17
CA ILE A 14 -36.09 5.48 -52.03
C ILE A 14 -36.95 4.95 -50.87
N SER A 15 -38.13 4.40 -51.15
CA SER A 15 -38.99 3.80 -50.13
C SER A 15 -38.35 2.59 -49.45
N VAL A 16 -37.65 1.73 -50.19
CA VAL A 16 -36.94 0.58 -49.63
C VAL A 16 -35.79 1.03 -48.72
N VAL A 17 -34.98 2.00 -49.16
CA VAL A 17 -33.88 2.55 -48.34
C VAL A 17 -34.43 3.23 -47.07
N PHE A 18 -35.54 3.95 -47.16
CA PHE A 18 -36.15 4.62 -46.00
C PHE A 18 -36.71 3.62 -44.97
N VAL A 19 -37.29 2.50 -45.44
CA VAL A 19 -37.75 1.41 -44.57
C VAL A 19 -36.57 0.71 -43.88
N PHE A 20 -35.47 0.45 -44.59
CA PHE A 20 -34.25 -0.10 -43.97
C PHE A 20 -33.61 0.87 -42.98
N PHE A 21 -33.63 2.17 -43.26
CA PHE A 21 -33.08 3.20 -42.35
C PHE A 21 -33.93 3.33 -41.08
N LEU A 22 -35.25 3.33 -41.20
CA LEU A 22 -36.16 3.33 -40.05
C LEU A 22 -36.05 2.04 -39.23
N ALA A 23 -35.96 0.87 -39.89
CA ALA A 23 -35.72 -0.40 -39.20
C ALA A 23 -34.37 -0.40 -38.48
N TYR A 24 -33.31 0.13 -39.08
CA TYR A 24 -31.99 0.27 -38.44
C TYR A 24 -32.04 1.24 -37.25
N MET A 25 -32.76 2.36 -37.36
CA MET A 25 -32.96 3.30 -36.25
C MET A 25 -33.77 2.67 -35.11
N VAL A 26 -34.83 1.92 -35.40
CA VAL A 26 -35.61 1.20 -34.38
C VAL A 26 -34.78 0.08 -33.74
N PHE A 27 -33.99 -0.68 -34.51
CA PHE A 27 -33.11 -1.72 -33.98
C PHE A 27 -31.96 -1.12 -33.16
N SER A 28 -31.41 0.04 -33.54
CA SER A 28 -30.36 0.73 -32.78
C SER A 28 -30.89 1.50 -31.56
N LEU A 29 -32.15 1.94 -31.57
CA LEU A 29 -32.84 2.49 -30.39
C LEU A 29 -33.29 1.37 -29.42
N SER A 30 -33.65 0.19 -29.93
CA SER A 30 -34.03 -0.98 -29.14
C SER A 30 -32.81 -1.72 -28.57
N ALA A 31 -31.70 -1.77 -29.31
CA ALA A 31 -30.41 -2.26 -28.82
C ALA A 31 -29.74 -1.29 -27.82
N ARG A 32 -30.24 -0.05 -27.69
CA ARG A 32 -29.81 0.93 -26.69
C ARG A 32 -30.61 0.88 -25.39
N ARG A 33 -31.50 -0.10 -25.19
CA ARG A 33 -32.13 -0.36 -23.89
C ARG A 33 -31.83 -1.76 -23.39
N ALA A 34 -31.15 -1.78 -22.24
CA ALA A 34 -30.89 -2.90 -21.35
C ALA A 34 -29.91 -3.97 -21.86
N SER A 35 -28.67 -3.56 -22.14
CA SER A 35 -27.56 -4.32 -21.52
C SER A 35 -27.47 -3.84 -20.08
N PRO A 36 -27.37 -4.72 -19.07
CA PRO A 36 -27.01 -4.27 -17.74
C PRO A 36 -25.61 -3.70 -17.88
N THR A 37 -25.50 -2.37 -17.91
CA THR A 37 -24.29 -1.72 -17.45
C THR A 37 -24.12 -2.18 -16.01
N LEU A 38 -23.37 -3.27 -15.83
CA LEU A 38 -22.42 -3.35 -14.75
C LEU A 38 -21.59 -2.08 -14.89
N THR A 39 -22.07 -1.01 -14.26
CA THR A 39 -21.19 -0.02 -13.67
C THR A 39 -20.28 -0.79 -12.74
N SER A 40 -19.23 -1.40 -13.30
CA SER A 40 -17.97 -1.36 -12.62
C SER A 40 -17.66 0.13 -12.52
N SER A 41 -18.09 0.74 -11.41
CA SER A 41 -17.31 1.84 -10.86
C SER A 41 -15.84 1.42 -11.01
N PRO A 42 -14.94 2.29 -11.49
CA PRO A 42 -13.53 2.02 -11.30
C PRO A 42 -13.42 1.68 -9.82
N VAL A 43 -12.93 0.47 -9.51
CA VAL A 43 -12.71 0.03 -8.15
C VAL A 43 -11.71 1.04 -7.63
N SER A 44 -12.22 2.09 -6.98
CA SER A 44 -11.43 2.94 -6.14
C SER A 44 -10.88 1.96 -5.13
N VAL A 45 -9.59 1.66 -5.25
CA VAL A 45 -8.85 0.86 -4.29
C VAL A 45 -9.04 1.60 -2.97
N ASP A 46 -10.00 1.13 -2.21
CA ASP A 46 -10.45 1.84 -1.04
C ASP A 46 -9.38 1.60 0.01
N TYR A 47 -8.61 2.66 0.29
CA TYR A 47 -7.56 2.66 1.29
C TYR A 47 -8.11 2.20 2.65
N GLU A 48 -9.41 2.36 2.89
CA GLU A 48 -10.10 1.81 4.05
C GLU A 48 -10.09 0.27 4.09
N VAL A 49 -10.09 -0.44 2.95
CA VAL A 49 -10.07 -1.92 2.92
C VAL A 49 -8.75 -2.48 3.47
N PHE A 50 -7.62 -1.80 3.20
CA PHE A 50 -6.33 -2.16 3.79
C PHE A 50 -6.27 -1.87 5.29
N ARG A 51 -6.97 -0.82 5.73
CA ARG A 51 -7.04 -0.40 7.13
C ARG A 51 -8.18 -1.04 7.91
N GLU A 52 -9.08 -1.77 7.26
CA GLU A 52 -10.21 -2.44 7.88
C GLU A 52 -9.66 -3.41 8.94
N GLY A 53 -10.04 -3.28 10.20
CA GLY A 53 -9.50 -4.10 11.29
C GLY A 53 -8.14 -3.67 11.84
N LEU A 54 -7.53 -2.58 11.35
CA LEU A 54 -6.56 -1.81 12.11
C LEU A 54 -7.32 -0.96 13.12
N ASN A 55 -7.02 -1.10 14.40
CA ASN A 55 -7.55 -0.18 15.39
C ASN A 55 -6.87 1.18 15.18
N GLU A 56 -7.58 2.18 14.67
CA GLU A 56 -7.02 3.52 14.43
C GLU A 56 -6.40 4.14 15.70
N SER A 57 -6.89 3.76 16.88
CA SER A 57 -6.32 4.18 18.16
C SER A 57 -4.96 3.55 18.48
N GLU A 58 -4.55 2.46 17.82
CA GLU A 58 -3.23 1.84 17.99
C GLU A 58 -2.16 2.46 17.06
N CYS A 59 -2.60 3.04 15.94
CA CYS A 59 -1.78 3.84 15.04
C CYS A 59 -1.72 5.32 15.47
N CYS A 60 -1.10 6.16 14.65
CA CYS A 60 -0.71 7.53 14.96
C CYS A 60 0.42 7.64 15.99
N ARG A 61 1.54 6.99 15.67
CA ARG A 61 2.80 7.04 16.41
C ARG A 61 3.82 7.89 15.67
N GLY A 62 4.77 8.45 16.44
CA GLY A 62 5.94 9.14 15.91
C GLY A 62 7.23 8.53 16.46
N VAL A 63 8.35 9.11 16.04
CA VAL A 63 9.68 8.77 16.56
C VAL A 63 10.10 9.89 17.51
N ASP A 64 10.38 9.51 18.76
CA ASP A 64 10.94 10.43 19.76
C ASP A 64 12.37 10.82 19.39
N GLY A 65 12.73 12.07 19.67
CA GLY A 65 14.03 12.62 19.32
C GLY A 65 14.23 12.74 17.81
N LEU A 66 13.16 12.99 17.05
CA LEU A 66 13.23 13.23 15.62
C LEU A 66 12.55 14.55 15.31
N GLU A 67 13.22 15.41 14.54
CA GLU A 67 12.66 16.64 13.99
C GLU A 67 12.60 16.57 12.48
N LEU A 68 11.38 16.42 11.96
CA LEU A 68 11.12 16.52 10.54
C LEU A 68 10.89 17.99 10.15
N TRP A 69 11.50 18.40 9.04
CA TRP A 69 11.28 19.70 8.44
C TRP A 69 9.92 19.76 7.70
N GLY A 70 9.66 20.86 7.00
CA GLY A 70 8.47 21.07 6.18
C GLY A 70 7.87 22.45 6.39
N SER A 71 7.17 22.96 5.38
CA SER A 71 6.47 24.24 5.49
C SER A 71 5.31 24.11 6.48
N ALA A 72 5.22 25.04 7.43
CA ALA A 72 4.16 25.00 8.44
C ALA A 72 2.80 25.31 7.80
N THR A 73 1.88 24.36 7.90
CA THR A 73 0.48 24.55 7.51
C THR A 73 -0.40 24.89 8.71
N LYS A 74 0.07 24.53 9.93
CA LYS A 74 -0.44 25.06 11.20
C LYS A 74 0.71 25.28 12.18
N TRP A 75 0.79 26.50 12.71
CA TRP A 75 1.85 26.91 13.63
C TRP A 75 1.61 26.32 15.03
N GLY A 76 2.62 25.65 15.60
CA GLY A 76 2.50 25.01 16.91
C GLY A 76 2.32 26.00 18.06
N SER A 77 2.83 27.22 17.93
CA SER A 77 2.60 28.31 18.90
C SER A 77 1.11 28.68 19.04
N GLN A 78 0.30 28.38 18.03
CA GLN A 78 -1.15 28.61 18.01
C GLN A 78 -1.94 27.30 18.09
N HIS A 79 -1.27 26.15 18.15
CA HIS A 79 -1.88 24.85 18.16
C HIS A 79 -1.19 23.95 19.19
N LYS A 80 -1.80 23.89 20.38
CA LYS A 80 -1.37 22.99 21.44
C LYS A 80 -2.31 21.82 21.58
N VAL A 81 -1.76 20.65 21.85
CA VAL A 81 -2.46 19.38 22.09
C VAL A 81 -1.77 18.62 23.23
N ASP A 82 -2.44 17.61 23.77
CA ASP A 82 -1.97 16.93 24.98
C ASP A 82 -1.06 15.72 24.70
N SER A 83 -0.90 15.32 23.42
CA SER A 83 -0.09 14.16 23.06
C SER A 83 0.39 14.15 21.60
N ALA A 84 1.45 13.38 21.34
CA ALA A 84 1.94 13.12 19.99
C ALA A 84 0.86 12.46 19.12
N GLN A 85 0.08 11.54 19.70
CA GLN A 85 -1.03 10.89 19.01
C GLN A 85 -2.09 11.91 18.58
N ALA A 86 -2.46 12.85 19.45
CA ALA A 86 -3.40 13.93 19.11
C ALA A 86 -2.85 14.81 17.98
N CYS A 87 -1.55 15.08 17.96
CA CYS A 87 -0.91 15.83 16.89
C CYS A 87 -0.94 15.09 15.55
N CYS A 88 -0.64 13.78 15.54
CA CYS A 88 -0.78 12.93 14.37
C CYS A 88 -2.22 12.91 13.84
N LEU A 89 -3.21 12.72 14.73
CA LEU A 89 -4.62 12.71 14.36
C LEU A 89 -5.06 14.05 13.75
N ALA A 90 -4.57 15.18 14.29
CA ALA A 90 -4.80 16.49 13.70
C ALA A 90 -4.21 16.61 12.29
N CYS A 91 -3.02 16.04 12.05
CA CYS A 91 -2.42 15.97 10.72
C CYS A 91 -3.25 15.11 9.75
N LYS A 92 -3.68 13.91 10.19
CA LYS A 92 -4.54 13.02 9.39
C LYS A 92 -5.87 13.68 9.03
N ALA A 93 -6.50 14.38 9.96
CA ALA A 93 -7.74 15.11 9.71
C ALA A 93 -7.58 16.23 8.67
N ALA A 94 -6.37 16.76 8.48
CA ALA A 94 -6.06 17.71 7.43
C ALA A 94 -5.86 17.05 6.03
N CYS A 95 -6.11 15.74 5.92
CA CYS A 95 -6.02 14.96 4.68
C CYS A 95 -7.34 14.29 4.28
N THR A 96 -8.44 14.64 4.93
CA THR A 96 -9.79 14.26 4.55
C THR A 96 -10.48 15.45 3.88
N GLY A 97 -10.35 15.59 2.56
CA GLY A 97 -10.93 16.69 1.79
C GLY A 97 -11.18 16.34 0.31
N PRO A 98 -12.05 17.09 -0.39
CA PRO A 98 -12.31 16.85 -1.81
C PRO A 98 -11.03 16.96 -2.65
N GLY A 99 -10.79 15.97 -3.53
CA GLY A 99 -9.66 15.97 -4.46
C GLY A 99 -8.34 15.39 -3.91
N ASP A 100 -8.40 14.56 -2.87
CA ASP A 100 -7.23 13.87 -2.27
C ASP A 100 -6.10 14.83 -1.80
N GLN A 101 -6.40 16.12 -1.63
CA GLN A 101 -5.40 17.12 -1.25
C GLN A 101 -5.10 17.03 0.25
N CYS A 102 -3.96 16.43 0.57
CA CYS A 102 -3.46 16.32 1.94
C CYS A 102 -2.64 17.55 2.33
N LEU A 103 -3.20 18.43 3.17
CA LEU A 103 -2.57 19.68 3.60
C LEU A 103 -1.51 19.47 4.70
N CYS A 104 -1.46 18.28 5.31
CA CYS A 104 -0.43 17.92 6.29
C CYS A 104 0.04 16.50 6.03
N ASN A 105 1.32 16.32 5.67
CA ASN A 105 1.92 14.98 5.56
C ASN A 105 3.03 14.76 6.59
N THR A 106 3.22 15.70 7.51
CA THR A 106 4.26 15.67 8.53
C THR A 106 3.80 16.46 9.75
N TRP A 107 4.11 15.96 10.94
CA TRP A 107 3.80 16.64 12.18
C TRP A 107 4.99 16.55 13.13
N VAL A 108 5.18 17.59 13.96
CA VAL A 108 6.13 17.56 15.08
C VAL A 108 5.44 18.02 16.36
N PHE A 109 5.72 17.33 17.46
CA PHE A 109 5.09 17.55 18.76
C PHE A 109 6.14 17.64 19.88
N CYS A 110 5.94 18.56 20.82
CA CYS A 110 6.81 18.69 22.00
C CYS A 110 6.11 18.17 23.26
N GLY A 111 6.42 16.94 23.66
CA GLY A 111 5.73 16.23 24.74
C GLY A 111 6.45 16.21 26.09
N ASN A 112 7.72 16.57 26.16
CA ASN A 112 8.48 16.55 27.41
C ASN A 112 8.51 17.96 28.04
N LYS A 113 7.81 18.16 29.16
CA LYS A 113 7.69 19.49 29.78
C LYS A 113 9.03 20.14 30.14
N GLU A 114 9.99 19.35 30.60
CA GLU A 114 11.31 19.84 31.02
C GLU A 114 12.15 20.28 29.82
N HIS A 115 12.16 19.47 28.76
CA HIS A 115 12.95 19.74 27.56
C HIS A 115 12.29 20.81 26.68
N CYS A 116 10.96 20.80 26.58
CA CYS A 116 10.18 21.67 25.70
C CYS A 116 9.97 23.08 26.24
N LYS A 117 10.00 23.28 27.57
CA LYS A 117 9.80 24.60 28.20
C LYS A 117 8.52 25.29 27.69
N ASP A 118 8.65 26.47 27.07
CA ASP A 118 7.55 27.26 26.50
C ASP A 118 6.83 26.56 25.34
N LYS A 119 7.53 25.63 24.67
CA LYS A 119 7.03 24.83 23.54
C LYS A 119 6.25 23.59 23.97
N PHE A 120 6.12 23.34 25.28
CA PHE A 120 5.36 22.19 25.75
C PHE A 120 3.93 22.21 25.20
N GLY A 121 3.53 21.07 24.65
CA GLY A 121 2.23 20.85 24.01
C GLY A 121 2.13 21.37 22.57
N GLU A 122 3.12 22.08 22.04
CA GLU A 122 3.07 22.59 20.67
C GLU A 122 3.00 21.43 19.66
N CYS A 123 2.02 21.51 18.77
CA CYS A 123 1.83 20.61 17.64
C CYS A 123 1.92 21.40 16.34
N TRP A 124 3.00 21.16 15.61
CA TRP A 124 3.26 21.78 14.32
C TRP A 124 2.79 20.84 13.22
N LEU A 125 1.83 21.29 12.42
CA LEU A 125 1.41 20.58 11.21
C LEU A 125 2.20 21.16 10.03
N LYS A 126 2.81 20.27 9.25
CA LYS A 126 3.76 20.64 8.21
C LYS A 126 3.49 19.88 6.91
N LYS A 127 4.06 20.39 5.82
CA LYS A 127 4.09 19.75 4.51
C LYS A 127 5.54 19.55 4.04
N GLN A 128 5.93 18.29 3.90
CA GLN A 128 7.11 17.84 3.17
C GLN A 128 6.83 17.91 1.66
N GLN A 129 7.86 18.28 0.89
CA GLN A 129 7.80 18.24 -0.57
C GLN A 129 7.78 16.80 -1.09
N ASP A 130 8.60 15.93 -0.49
CA ASP A 130 8.73 14.54 -0.86
C ASP A 130 8.66 13.63 0.37
N VAL A 131 7.54 12.94 0.53
CA VAL A 131 7.30 12.06 1.67
C VAL A 131 8.16 10.78 1.68
N LEU A 132 8.73 10.40 0.53
CA LEU A 132 9.63 9.24 0.40
C LEU A 132 11.10 9.62 0.55
N SER A 133 11.41 10.91 0.73
CA SER A 133 12.73 11.42 1.11
C SER A 133 12.56 12.58 2.07
N PRO A 134 12.04 12.32 3.29
CA PRO A 134 11.72 13.37 4.24
C PRO A 134 12.96 14.13 4.67
N GLU A 135 12.86 15.46 4.70
CA GLU A 135 13.91 16.32 5.23
C GLU A 135 13.96 16.24 6.76
N VAL A 136 15.12 15.82 7.29
CA VAL A 136 15.39 15.70 8.73
C VAL A 136 16.28 16.86 9.16
N VAL A 137 15.86 17.61 10.19
CA VAL A 137 16.66 18.69 10.78
C VAL A 137 17.59 18.15 11.85
N SER A 138 17.05 17.34 12.76
CA SER A 138 17.76 16.80 13.90
C SER A 138 17.22 15.43 14.27
N SER A 139 18.09 14.56 14.81
CA SER A 139 17.73 13.22 15.27
C SER A 139 18.56 12.82 16.48
N GLY A 140 18.01 11.98 17.36
CA GLY A 140 18.64 11.52 18.59
C GLY A 140 18.38 12.45 19.77
N ASP A 141 19.16 12.27 20.84
CA ASP A 141 18.93 12.91 22.15
C ASP A 141 18.98 14.44 22.15
N GLN A 142 19.54 15.04 21.10
CA GLN A 142 19.61 16.49 20.91
C GLN A 142 18.27 17.08 20.47
N SER A 143 17.34 16.27 19.97
CA SER A 143 16.03 16.73 19.51
C SER A 143 14.98 16.56 20.61
N MET A 144 14.28 17.65 20.93
CA MET A 144 13.15 17.62 21.88
C MET A 144 11.83 17.19 21.24
N TRP A 145 11.82 17.02 19.92
CA TRP A 145 10.61 16.77 19.15
C TRP A 145 10.33 15.27 19.00
N THR A 146 9.05 14.93 19.03
CA THR A 146 8.53 13.68 18.48
C THR A 146 7.90 14.01 17.14
N SER A 147 8.30 13.32 16.07
CA SER A 147 7.78 13.60 14.72
C SER A 147 7.27 12.36 14.02
N GLY A 148 6.37 12.55 13.06
CA GLY A 148 5.86 11.46 12.22
C GLY A 148 5.36 11.94 10.88
N LEU A 149 5.14 10.98 9.98
CA LEU A 149 4.62 11.20 8.64
C LEU A 149 3.15 10.75 8.56
N VAL A 150 2.41 11.36 7.64
CA VAL A 150 1.07 10.94 7.24
C VAL A 150 1.06 10.92 5.71
N PHE A 151 0.68 9.81 5.10
CA PHE A 151 0.63 9.72 3.64
C PHE A 151 -0.80 9.90 3.15
N ALA A 152 -0.98 10.73 2.13
CA ALA A 152 -2.23 10.80 1.37
C ALA A 152 -2.52 9.44 0.69
N LYS A 153 -3.73 9.28 0.14
CA LYS A 153 -4.18 8.03 -0.50
C LYS A 153 -3.19 7.47 -1.53
N ASN A 154 -2.61 8.32 -2.37
CA ASN A 154 -1.70 7.91 -3.45
C ASN A 154 -0.21 8.21 -3.17
N GLU A 155 0.14 8.63 -1.96
CA GLU A 155 1.53 8.92 -1.55
C GLU A 155 2.18 7.72 -0.84
N GLY A 156 3.50 7.69 -0.68
CA GLY A 156 4.14 6.69 0.19
C GLY A 156 4.06 5.24 -0.33
N ILE A 157 4.16 5.07 -1.64
CA ILE A 157 4.16 3.77 -2.31
C ILE A 157 5.58 3.52 -2.85
N PHE A 158 6.13 2.35 -2.56
CA PHE A 158 7.40 1.91 -3.10
C PHE A 158 7.23 0.59 -3.84
N GLY A 159 8.14 0.26 -4.74
CA GLY A 159 8.14 -0.98 -5.51
C GLY A 159 9.26 -1.91 -5.08
N LEU A 160 8.95 -3.19 -4.97
CA LEU A 160 9.93 -4.26 -5.06
C LEU A 160 9.90 -4.79 -6.50
N GLU A 161 10.83 -4.31 -7.32
CA GLU A 161 10.95 -4.75 -8.71
C GLU A 161 11.67 -6.11 -8.77
N THR A 162 11.10 -7.03 -9.54
CA THR A 162 11.60 -8.39 -9.75
C THR A 162 11.55 -8.75 -11.24
N SER A 163 12.18 -9.88 -11.62
CA SER A 163 12.02 -10.48 -12.95
C SER A 163 10.58 -10.92 -13.28
N HIS A 164 9.68 -10.94 -12.28
CA HIS A 164 8.29 -11.38 -12.43
C HIS A 164 7.28 -10.23 -12.40
N GLY A 165 7.74 -8.99 -12.25
CA GLY A 165 6.92 -7.79 -12.10
C GLY A 165 7.31 -6.97 -10.88
N THR A 166 6.65 -5.84 -10.68
CA THR A 166 6.87 -4.94 -9.53
C THR A 166 5.75 -5.10 -8.52
N LEU A 167 6.10 -5.45 -7.29
CA LEU A 167 5.17 -5.43 -6.16
C LEU A 167 5.14 -4.02 -5.58
N ARG A 168 4.11 -3.23 -5.88
CA ARG A 168 3.92 -1.92 -5.25
C ARG A 168 3.33 -2.12 -3.87
N ILE A 169 3.93 -1.47 -2.89
CA ILE A 169 3.61 -1.58 -1.47
C ILE A 169 3.30 -0.19 -0.93
N LYS A 170 2.11 -0.06 -0.35
CA LYS A 170 1.67 1.12 0.38
C LYS A 170 2.20 1.06 1.82
N LEU A 171 2.98 2.07 2.21
CA LEU A 171 3.57 2.16 3.55
C LEU A 171 2.58 2.68 4.60
N LEU A 172 2.82 2.34 5.87
CA LEU A 172 2.01 2.72 7.04
C LEU A 172 2.81 3.61 8.02
N PRO A 173 3.08 4.89 7.69
CA PRO A 173 3.94 5.74 8.50
C PRO A 173 3.36 6.05 9.89
N ASP A 174 2.04 6.03 10.03
CA ASP A 174 1.36 6.29 11.30
C ASP A 174 1.37 5.06 12.22
N CYS A 175 1.56 3.86 11.69
CA CYS A 175 1.54 2.60 12.46
C CYS A 175 2.96 2.05 12.70
N ALA A 176 3.87 2.22 11.73
CA ALA A 176 5.22 1.67 11.75
C ALA A 176 6.28 2.73 11.32
N PRO A 177 6.35 3.89 12.01
CA PRO A 177 7.22 4.99 11.59
C PRO A 177 8.70 4.63 11.47
N ARG A 178 9.25 3.75 12.33
CA ARG A 178 10.66 3.33 12.25
C ARG A 178 10.91 2.40 11.08
N SER A 179 9.98 1.47 10.83
CA SER A 179 10.03 0.62 9.64
C SER A 179 9.97 1.44 8.36
N VAL A 180 9.07 2.44 8.30
CA VAL A 180 8.95 3.33 7.14
C VAL A 180 10.21 4.16 6.94
N ALA A 181 10.83 4.67 8.02
CA ALA A 181 12.09 5.40 7.92
C ALA A 181 13.19 4.56 7.27
N TYR A 182 13.32 3.28 7.66
CA TYR A 182 14.25 2.35 7.03
C TYR A 182 13.97 2.16 5.54
N ILE A 183 12.71 1.97 5.14
CA ILE A 183 12.35 1.86 3.72
C ILE A 183 12.70 3.13 2.94
N THR A 184 12.49 4.32 3.51
CA THR A 184 12.88 5.59 2.85
C THR A 184 14.40 5.75 2.72
N GLU A 185 15.18 5.24 3.67
CA GLU A 185 16.65 5.19 3.57
C GLU A 185 17.09 4.22 2.45
N LEU A 186 16.46 3.04 2.37
CA LEU A 186 16.68 2.08 1.28
C LEU A 186 16.34 2.65 -0.11
N LEU A 187 15.35 3.55 -0.22
CA LEU A 187 15.03 4.23 -1.48
C LEU A 187 16.11 5.22 -1.91
N GLY A 188 16.98 5.65 -1.00
CA GLY A 188 18.10 6.53 -1.26
C GLY A 188 19.33 5.83 -1.85
N VAL A 189 19.44 4.50 -1.73
CA VAL A 189 20.57 3.74 -2.28
C VAL A 189 20.33 3.31 -3.72
N ARG A 190 21.43 3.22 -4.48
CA ARG A 190 21.39 2.86 -5.91
C ARG A 190 21.15 1.38 -6.17
N SER A 191 21.52 0.51 -5.23
CA SER A 191 21.43 -0.95 -5.36
C SER A 191 21.25 -1.59 -4.00
N CYS A 192 20.37 -2.60 -3.93
CA CYS A 192 20.25 -3.47 -2.77
C CYS A 192 20.70 -4.88 -3.15
N ALA A 193 22.01 -5.13 -3.15
CA ALA A 193 22.57 -6.41 -3.59
C ALA A 193 22.13 -7.60 -2.71
N GLY A 194 21.86 -7.35 -1.42
CA GLY A 194 21.34 -8.36 -0.49
C GLY A 194 19.82 -8.55 -0.53
N CYS A 195 19.07 -7.69 -1.23
CA CYS A 195 17.61 -7.79 -1.27
C CYS A 195 17.16 -8.94 -2.19
N ARG A 196 16.49 -9.94 -1.61
CA ARG A 196 16.00 -11.12 -2.34
C ARG A 196 14.87 -11.83 -1.61
N ILE A 197 14.03 -12.53 -2.36
CA ILE A 197 13.07 -13.51 -1.84
C ILE A 197 13.72 -14.88 -1.94
N VAL A 198 13.69 -15.63 -0.83
CA VAL A 198 14.35 -16.94 -0.70
C VAL A 198 13.38 -18.05 -0.37
N ARG A 199 12.24 -17.73 0.24
CA ARG A 199 11.23 -18.70 0.67
C ARG A 199 9.90 -18.37 0.01
N ALA A 200 9.22 -19.39 -0.48
CA ALA A 200 8.01 -19.26 -1.27
C ALA A 200 7.08 -20.42 -1.00
N GLU A 201 5.95 -20.13 -0.35
CA GLU A 201 4.96 -21.11 0.06
C GLU A 201 3.58 -20.69 -0.43
N GLY A 202 3.02 -21.46 -1.36
CA GLY A 202 1.67 -21.24 -1.85
C GLY A 202 0.59 -21.49 -0.79
N ARG A 203 -0.67 -21.22 -1.13
CA ARG A 203 -1.82 -21.45 -0.22
C ARG A 203 -2.15 -22.91 0.04
N GLY A 204 -1.66 -23.84 -0.78
CA GLY A 204 -2.03 -25.25 -0.69
C GLY A 204 -3.56 -25.44 -0.69
N GLN A 205 -4.03 -26.40 0.12
CA GLN A 205 -5.47 -26.63 0.35
C GLN A 205 -5.98 -25.96 1.64
N PHE A 206 -5.14 -25.13 2.28
CA PHE A 206 -5.40 -24.61 3.62
C PHE A 206 -6.05 -23.23 3.62
N TRP A 207 -5.88 -22.47 2.53
CA TRP A 207 -6.56 -21.19 2.32
C TRP A 207 -7.29 -21.14 0.98
N ASP A 208 -8.41 -20.43 0.95
CA ASP A 208 -9.21 -20.22 -0.26
C ASP A 208 -8.58 -19.14 -1.18
N ARG A 209 -9.24 -18.91 -2.33
CA ARG A 209 -8.78 -17.93 -3.34
C ARG A 209 -8.80 -16.48 -2.84
N LYS A 210 -9.54 -16.18 -1.76
CA LYS A 210 -9.60 -14.88 -1.10
C LYS A 210 -8.58 -14.78 0.06
N GLY A 211 -7.88 -15.87 0.38
CA GLY A 211 -6.94 -15.94 1.48
C GLY A 211 -7.59 -16.28 2.83
N ASN A 212 -8.86 -16.70 2.87
CA ASN A 212 -9.48 -17.14 4.12
C ASN A 212 -9.06 -18.57 4.45
N HIS A 213 -8.83 -18.84 5.73
CA HIS A 213 -8.47 -20.17 6.20
C HIS A 213 -9.65 -21.14 6.02
N VAL A 214 -9.36 -22.31 5.44
CA VAL A 214 -10.33 -23.39 5.24
C VAL A 214 -10.58 -24.08 6.58
N SER A 215 -11.86 -24.31 6.91
CA SER A 215 -12.23 -24.92 8.19
C SER A 215 -11.53 -26.27 8.40
N ARG A 216 -10.91 -26.45 9.58
CA ARG A 216 -10.16 -27.65 10.01
C ARG A 216 -8.86 -27.95 9.24
N ALA A 217 -8.41 -27.07 8.36
CA ALA A 217 -7.06 -27.18 7.79
C ALA A 217 -5.97 -26.88 8.85
N SER A 218 -4.74 -27.33 8.59
CA SER A 218 -3.56 -26.92 9.36
C SER A 218 -3.17 -25.49 8.98
N PHE A 219 -2.64 -24.71 9.93
CA PHE A 219 -2.06 -23.39 9.67
C PHE A 219 -0.65 -23.48 9.07
N GLY A 220 -0.39 -24.51 8.26
CA GLY A 220 0.87 -24.76 7.59
C GLY A 220 1.79 -25.80 8.26
N PRO A 221 2.97 -26.05 7.66
CA PRO A 221 3.36 -25.64 6.30
C PRO A 221 2.51 -26.30 5.19
N PRO A 222 2.24 -25.64 4.05
CA PRO A 222 2.69 -24.28 3.72
C PRO A 222 1.97 -23.19 4.52
N TYR A 223 2.63 -22.05 4.73
CA TYR A 223 2.11 -20.89 5.45
C TYR A 223 1.58 -19.77 4.54
N ALA A 224 1.40 -20.02 3.23
CA ALA A 224 0.86 -19.04 2.29
C ALA A 224 1.61 -17.68 2.30
N LEU A 225 2.93 -17.69 2.16
CA LEU A 225 3.76 -16.48 2.17
C LEU A 225 4.93 -16.56 1.20
N ILE A 226 5.46 -15.39 0.82
CA ILE A 226 6.81 -15.25 0.28
C ILE A 226 7.66 -14.48 1.30
N GLN A 227 8.88 -14.94 1.55
CA GLN A 227 9.77 -14.37 2.56
C GLN A 227 11.15 -14.11 1.96
N GLY A 228 11.72 -12.97 2.35
CA GLY A 228 12.98 -12.46 1.85
C GLY A 228 13.70 -11.57 2.87
N THR A 229 14.71 -10.87 2.38
CA THR A 229 15.52 -9.92 3.16
C THR A 229 15.53 -8.57 2.43
N LEU A 230 15.45 -7.48 3.19
CA LEU A 230 15.66 -6.12 2.70
C LEU A 230 16.91 -5.54 3.34
N GLU A 231 18.09 -5.99 2.90
CA GLU A 231 19.38 -5.53 3.42
C GLU A 231 20.26 -5.09 2.25
N ALA A 232 20.69 -3.83 2.28
CA ALA A 232 21.49 -3.22 1.21
C ALA A 232 22.93 -3.03 1.65
N ASP A 233 23.88 -3.26 0.74
CA ASP A 233 25.28 -2.95 0.98
C ASP A 233 25.45 -1.45 1.31
N GLY A 234 26.09 -1.16 2.43
CA GLY A 234 26.37 0.21 2.87
C GLY A 234 25.29 0.86 3.73
N ILE A 235 24.13 0.22 3.95
CA ILE A 235 23.18 0.60 4.99
C ILE A 235 23.23 -0.47 6.08
N PHE A 236 23.64 -0.08 7.28
CA PHE A 236 23.59 -0.98 8.43
C PHE A 236 22.14 -1.09 8.91
N PHE A 237 21.57 -2.29 8.81
CA PHE A 237 20.24 -2.53 9.37
C PHE A 237 20.30 -2.51 10.90
N LYS A 238 19.63 -1.53 11.50
CA LYS A 238 19.39 -1.51 12.94
C LYS A 238 18.06 -2.21 13.22
N GLU A 239 18.09 -3.19 14.12
CA GLU A 239 16.87 -3.88 14.58
C GLU A 239 15.75 -2.88 14.87
N VAL A 240 14.61 -3.13 14.24
CA VAL A 240 13.43 -2.27 14.37
C VAL A 240 12.65 -2.73 15.60
N PRO A 241 12.45 -1.86 16.61
CA PRO A 241 11.62 -2.19 17.75
C PRO A 241 10.20 -2.55 17.30
N LYS A 242 9.52 -3.42 18.05
CA LYS A 242 8.15 -3.81 17.75
C LYS A 242 7.21 -2.59 17.69
N GLU A 243 6.56 -2.37 16.56
CA GLU A 243 5.62 -1.27 16.35
C GLU A 243 4.18 -1.79 16.42
N VAL A 244 3.22 -1.19 15.68
CA VAL A 244 1.86 -1.74 15.66
C VAL A 244 1.87 -3.11 14.99
N CYS A 245 1.29 -4.09 15.68
CA CYS A 245 1.16 -5.46 15.19
C CYS A 245 -0.31 -5.80 14.98
N PRO A 246 -0.90 -5.47 13.83
CA PRO A 246 -2.26 -5.85 13.53
C PRO A 246 -2.37 -7.35 13.21
N SER A 247 -3.59 -7.83 12.95
CA SER A 247 -3.75 -9.17 12.39
C SER A 247 -3.21 -9.21 10.97
N ILE A 248 -2.50 -10.27 10.63
CA ILE A 248 -1.95 -10.47 9.29
C ILE A 248 -3.10 -10.80 8.32
N LYS A 249 -3.21 -9.99 7.28
CA LYS A 249 -4.13 -10.16 6.15
C LYS A 249 -3.38 -10.48 4.86
N ARG A 250 -4.08 -11.01 3.86
CA ARG A 250 -3.55 -11.13 2.50
C ARG A 250 -3.05 -9.76 2.02
N GLY A 251 -1.82 -9.73 1.52
CA GLY A 251 -1.11 -8.52 1.09
C GLY A 251 -0.31 -7.81 2.19
N SER A 252 -0.42 -8.21 3.46
CA SER A 252 0.39 -7.60 4.54
C SER A 252 1.87 -7.81 4.28
N VAL A 253 2.66 -6.76 4.49
CA VAL A 253 4.12 -6.78 4.47
C VAL A 253 4.63 -6.52 5.88
N ALA A 254 5.38 -7.46 6.42
CA ALA A 254 5.76 -7.45 7.82
C ALA A 254 7.17 -7.97 8.04
N TRP A 255 7.81 -7.50 9.12
CA TRP A 255 9.12 -8.02 9.54
C TRP A 255 8.99 -9.40 10.17
N VAL A 256 9.95 -10.26 9.89
CA VAL A 256 10.25 -11.45 10.69
C VAL A 256 11.12 -11.00 11.86
N GLY A 257 10.66 -11.20 13.09
CA GLY A 257 11.37 -10.68 14.27
C GLY A 257 11.49 -9.15 14.23
N GLN A 258 12.73 -8.65 14.28
CA GLN A 258 13.05 -7.23 14.24
C GLN A 258 13.61 -6.78 12.88
N GLY A 259 13.47 -7.61 11.84
CA GLY A 259 14.07 -7.43 10.50
C GLY A 259 15.57 -7.78 10.45
N PRO A 260 16.23 -7.68 9.28
CA PRO A 260 15.74 -7.16 7.99
C PRO A 260 14.95 -8.19 7.16
N GLU A 261 14.79 -9.41 7.66
CA GLU A 261 13.93 -10.40 7.04
C GLU A 261 12.46 -9.95 7.10
N PHE A 262 11.75 -10.13 6.00
CA PHE A 262 10.35 -9.75 5.86
C PHE A 262 9.57 -10.85 5.15
N PHE A 263 8.24 -10.79 5.28
CA PHE A 263 7.35 -11.60 4.46
C PHE A 263 6.22 -10.77 3.87
N ILE A 264 5.70 -11.26 2.75
CA ILE A 264 4.44 -10.82 2.14
C ILE A 264 3.45 -11.98 2.28
N SER A 265 2.33 -11.70 2.95
CA SER A 265 1.30 -12.71 3.18
C SER A 265 0.41 -12.90 1.94
N LEU A 266 0.18 -14.14 1.54
CA LEU A 266 -0.79 -14.51 0.49
C LEU A 266 -2.17 -14.85 1.08
N ALA A 267 -2.28 -14.87 2.41
CA ALA A 267 -3.51 -15.24 3.12
C ALA A 267 -3.74 -14.44 4.42
N ASN A 268 -4.92 -14.65 5.02
CA ASN A 268 -5.28 -14.12 6.33
C ASN A 268 -4.81 -15.10 7.41
N HIS A 269 -4.00 -14.61 8.34
CA HIS A 269 -3.47 -15.38 9.47
C HIS A 269 -3.99 -14.81 10.78
N HIS A 270 -5.15 -15.33 11.21
CA HIS A 270 -5.79 -14.95 12.46
C HIS A 270 -5.11 -15.58 13.69
N GLU A 271 -4.23 -16.55 13.50
CA GLU A 271 -3.45 -17.23 14.52
C GLU A 271 -2.19 -16.44 14.91
N TRP A 272 -1.70 -15.55 14.04
CA TRP A 272 -0.52 -14.70 14.29
C TRP A 272 -0.84 -13.35 14.93
N LYS A 273 -1.94 -13.24 15.67
CA LYS A 273 -2.41 -11.95 16.20
C LYS A 273 -1.30 -11.25 16.99
N ARG A 274 -1.05 -9.99 16.64
CA ARG A 274 -0.10 -9.10 17.34
C ARG A 274 1.34 -9.62 17.41
N SER A 275 1.74 -10.48 16.46
CA SER A 275 3.08 -11.07 16.46
C SER A 275 4.09 -10.26 15.66
N TYR A 276 3.68 -9.68 14.53
CA TYR A 276 4.59 -9.04 13.58
C TYR A 276 4.28 -7.57 13.36
N THR A 277 5.31 -6.74 13.27
CA THR A 277 5.18 -5.34 12.83
C THR A 277 4.81 -5.33 11.35
N VAL A 278 3.61 -4.83 11.04
CA VAL A 278 3.17 -4.62 9.65
C VAL A 278 3.51 -3.20 9.24
N PHE A 279 4.33 -3.04 8.22
CA PHE A 279 4.80 -1.73 7.76
C PHE A 279 4.21 -1.31 6.41
N GLY A 280 3.53 -2.22 5.72
CA GLY A 280 2.85 -1.89 4.47
C GLY A 280 1.92 -2.99 3.97
N PHE A 281 1.28 -2.70 2.84
CA PHE A 281 0.43 -3.63 2.11
C PHE A 281 0.73 -3.60 0.62
N VAL A 282 0.84 -4.78 -0.01
CA VAL A 282 0.90 -4.92 -1.47
C VAL A 282 -0.42 -4.41 -2.06
N LEU A 283 -0.34 -3.60 -3.12
CA LEU A 283 -1.51 -3.13 -3.85
C LEU A 283 -2.28 -4.32 -4.45
N PRO A 284 -3.63 -4.30 -4.50
CA PRO A 284 -4.40 -5.48 -4.85
C PRO A 284 -4.11 -5.98 -6.27
N GLU A 285 -3.80 -5.05 -7.19
CA GLU A 285 -3.47 -5.33 -8.59
C GLU A 285 -2.18 -6.14 -8.74
N ASP A 286 -1.25 -6.00 -7.79
CA ASP A 286 0.07 -6.62 -7.86
C ASP A 286 0.13 -7.96 -7.10
N MET A 287 -0.96 -8.36 -6.44
CA MET A 287 -0.99 -9.62 -5.68
C MET A 287 -0.82 -10.86 -6.55
N GLU A 288 -1.18 -10.80 -7.84
CA GLU A 288 -0.91 -11.91 -8.78
C GLU A 288 0.59 -12.14 -8.99
N ILE A 289 1.42 -11.11 -8.87
CA ILE A 289 2.88 -11.22 -8.95
C ILE A 289 3.39 -12.01 -7.73
N ALA A 290 2.88 -11.70 -6.53
CA ALA A 290 3.25 -12.43 -5.30
C ALA A 290 2.84 -13.91 -5.38
N GLU A 291 1.64 -14.19 -5.89
CA GLU A 291 1.18 -15.57 -6.11
C GLU A 291 2.02 -16.30 -7.17
N LYS A 292 2.44 -15.62 -8.23
CA LYS A 292 3.34 -16.18 -9.23
C LYS A 292 4.70 -16.55 -8.62
N ILE A 293 5.30 -15.67 -7.82
CA ILE A 293 6.55 -15.96 -7.10
C ILE A 293 6.38 -17.17 -6.16
N ALA A 294 5.23 -17.28 -5.49
CA ALA A 294 4.93 -18.41 -4.59
C ALA A 294 4.81 -19.78 -5.30
N SER A 295 4.64 -19.77 -6.62
CA SER A 295 4.53 -20.98 -7.47
C SER A 295 5.85 -21.37 -8.15
N LEU A 296 6.93 -20.62 -7.93
CA LEU A 296 8.23 -20.93 -8.51
C LEU A 296 8.82 -22.25 -7.96
N PRO A 297 9.71 -22.91 -8.71
CA PRO A 297 10.40 -24.12 -8.25
C PRO A 297 11.07 -23.91 -6.89
N SER A 298 10.79 -24.84 -5.96
CA SER A 298 11.31 -24.81 -4.61
C SER A 298 11.69 -26.21 -4.14
N LYS A 299 12.67 -26.25 -3.24
CA LYS A 299 13.11 -27.43 -2.52
C LYS A 299 12.70 -27.33 -1.05
N LEU A 300 12.49 -28.48 -0.43
CA LEU A 300 12.23 -28.53 1.01
C LEU A 300 13.52 -28.29 1.79
N ASP A 301 13.42 -27.53 2.88
CA ASP A 301 14.48 -27.31 3.86
C ASP A 301 13.88 -27.32 5.28
N VAL A 302 14.71 -27.42 6.32
CA VAL A 302 14.24 -27.44 7.72
C VAL A 302 14.80 -26.24 8.48
N TRP A 303 13.93 -25.31 8.84
CA TRP A 303 14.29 -24.12 9.62
C TRP A 303 13.65 -24.21 11.00
N ALA A 304 14.46 -24.19 12.06
CA ALA A 304 13.99 -24.30 13.45
C ALA A 304 12.98 -25.46 13.67
N ASN A 305 13.29 -26.64 13.10
CA ASN A 305 12.45 -27.85 13.12
C ASN A 305 11.11 -27.75 12.35
N VAL A 306 10.97 -26.77 11.46
CA VAL A 306 9.81 -26.63 10.56
C VAL A 306 10.26 -26.87 9.12
N THR A 307 9.58 -27.76 8.40
CA THR A 307 9.82 -27.98 6.97
C THR A 307 9.25 -26.81 6.17
N VAL A 308 10.10 -26.11 5.43
CA VAL A 308 9.76 -24.93 4.63
C VAL A 308 10.08 -25.15 3.15
N SER A 309 9.46 -24.37 2.26
CA SER A 309 9.77 -24.38 0.82
C SER A 309 10.69 -23.22 0.47
N VAL A 310 11.94 -23.53 0.14
CA VAL A 310 12.98 -22.57 -0.25
C VAL A 310 13.09 -22.57 -1.77
N LEU A 311 13.10 -21.39 -2.38
CA LEU A 311 13.27 -21.24 -3.82
C LEU A 311 14.58 -21.88 -4.27
N GLU A 312 14.54 -22.62 -5.38
CA GLU A 312 15.76 -23.17 -5.99
C GLU A 312 16.67 -22.03 -6.45
N ASP A 313 16.08 -21.02 -7.11
CA ASP A 313 16.72 -19.77 -7.51
C ASP A 313 16.08 -18.59 -6.77
N PRO A 314 16.82 -17.91 -5.86
CA PRO A 314 16.31 -16.73 -5.17
C PRO A 314 15.92 -15.60 -6.14
N VAL A 315 14.79 -14.96 -5.88
CA VAL A 315 14.33 -13.82 -6.69
C VAL A 315 14.98 -12.54 -6.18
N SER A 316 15.87 -11.95 -6.98
CA SER A 316 16.50 -10.66 -6.66
C SER A 316 15.49 -9.52 -6.66
N LEU A 317 15.67 -8.57 -5.74
CA LEU A 317 14.78 -7.42 -5.58
C LEU A 317 15.54 -6.11 -5.81
N ARG A 318 14.93 -5.19 -6.56
CA ARG A 318 15.33 -3.78 -6.55
C ARG A 318 14.27 -2.94 -5.85
N VAL A 319 14.69 -2.19 -4.84
CA VAL A 319 13.82 -1.24 -4.14
C VAL A 319 13.75 0.03 -5.00
N VAL A 320 12.55 0.40 -5.43
CA VAL A 320 12.33 1.55 -6.33
C VAL A 320 11.20 2.42 -5.82
N ARG A 321 11.19 3.69 -6.22
CA ARG A 321 10.01 4.54 -6.05
C ARG A 321 8.90 4.06 -6.99
N ALA A 322 7.67 4.11 -6.52
CA ALA A 322 6.51 3.72 -7.32
C ALA A 322 5.38 4.74 -7.17
N THR A 323 4.50 4.79 -8.16
CA THR A 323 3.27 5.58 -8.11
C THR A 323 2.09 4.67 -7.75
N GLY A 324 1.01 5.28 -7.27
CA GLY A 324 -0.26 4.59 -7.05
C GLY A 324 -0.88 4.03 -8.33
N PRO A 325 -2.06 3.40 -8.23
CA PRO A 325 -2.82 2.96 -9.40
C PRO A 325 -2.97 4.12 -10.40
N THR A 326 -2.69 3.86 -11.67
CA THR A 326 -3.10 4.76 -12.76
C THR A 326 -4.61 4.60 -12.94
N GLU A 327 -5.37 5.67 -12.70
CA GLU A 327 -6.82 5.72 -12.98
C GLU A 327 -7.13 5.48 -14.46
#